data_AF-A0A7W1GHT6-F1
#
_entry.id   AF-A0A7W1GHT6-F1
#
_cell.length_a   1.000
_cell.length_b   1.000
_cell.length_c   1.000
_cell.angle_alpha   90.00
_cell.angle_beta   90.00
_cell.angle_gamma   90.00
#
_symmetry.space_group_name_H-M   'P 1'
#
loop_
_entity.id
_entity.type
_entity.pdbx_description
1 polymer ?
#
loop_
_entity_poly.entity_id
_entity_poly.type
_entity_poly.pdbx_seq_one_letter_code
_entity_poly.pdbx_strand_id
1 'polypeptide(L)'
;MAETTRKQAIWNGQIVRRAVVDSFRKLNPVTMAKNPVMFVVEVGSVLTTIQFIRGIVAPVEGVTNTPFELQITLWLWFTVLFANFAEAMAEGRGKAQADNLRKAKTETVARKLLPNGQTQTVPAPQLRKDDVVVVTAGEFIPGDGEIIAGVASVDESAITGESAPVIREAGGDRSAVTGGTRVLSDQIKVRITSNPGETFIDRMIALVEGASRQKTPNEIALTILLAGLTIIFLLAVVTLQPFAIYSGAPQTIFVLVSLLVCLIPTTIGSLLSAIGIAGMDRLIQYNVLAMSGRAVEAAGDVNTLLLDKTGTITLGNRQAAEFIPLPGVNENDLADAAQLSSLSDETPEGRSIVVLAKEKYNLRGRELASHNATFIPFTAQTRMSGVDFDGREIRKGAVDSIERYVAQSGVQAPKELREIVERIARQGGTPLVVADNHRPLGVIYLKDIVKQGMRERFNQMRQMGIRTVMITGDNPLTAQAIASEAGVDDFLAEAKPEDKMALIKREQAEGKLVAMTGDGTNDAPALAQA
;
A
#
# COMPACT_ATOMS: atom_id res chain seq x y z
N MET A 1 -7.48 21.45 -7.82
CA MET A 1 -8.27 21.82 -6.63
C MET A 1 -7.94 20.80 -5.55
N ALA A 2 -7.18 21.20 -4.52
CA ALA A 2 -6.83 20.33 -3.41
C ALA A 2 -8.06 20.19 -2.50
N GLU A 3 -8.79 19.09 -2.61
CA GLU A 3 -9.81 18.75 -1.62
C GLU A 3 -9.10 18.45 -0.31
N THR A 4 -9.24 19.38 0.63
CA THR A 4 -8.95 19.18 2.05
C THR A 4 -9.69 17.94 2.52
N THR A 5 -8.98 16.81 2.61
CA THR A 5 -9.40 15.64 3.37
C THR A 5 -9.57 16.13 4.80
N ARG A 6 -10.81 16.44 5.19
CA ARG A 6 -11.17 16.78 6.56
C ARG A 6 -10.66 15.64 7.42
N LYS A 7 -9.55 15.85 8.14
CA LYS A 7 -9.10 14.96 9.22
C LYS A 7 -10.33 14.75 10.09
N GLN A 8 -10.93 13.56 10.02
CA GLN A 8 -12.09 13.24 10.84
C GLN A 8 -11.66 13.47 12.29
N ALA A 9 -12.33 14.39 12.97
CA ALA A 9 -11.99 14.70 14.35
C ALA A 9 -12.05 13.40 15.16
N ILE A 10 -11.03 13.21 16.01
CA ILE A 10 -10.89 12.10 16.98
C ILE A 10 -12.20 11.82 17.73
N TRP A 11 -13.04 12.85 17.87
CA TRP A 11 -14.32 12.93 18.57
C TRP A 11 -15.52 13.12 17.62
N ASN A 12 -15.69 12.26 16.62
CA ASN A 12 -16.95 12.23 15.88
C ASN A 12 -18.08 11.77 16.81
N GLY A 13 -19.07 12.63 17.06
CA GLY A 13 -20.18 12.36 18.00
C GLY A 13 -20.96 11.08 17.71
N GLN A 14 -21.05 10.65 16.44
CA GLN A 14 -21.69 9.38 16.09
C GLN A 14 -20.86 8.16 16.53
N ILE A 15 -19.53 8.22 16.36
CA ILE A 15 -18.61 7.17 16.79
C ILE A 15 -18.63 7.05 18.31
N VAL A 16 -18.55 8.18 19.02
CA VAL A 16 -18.59 8.21 20.49
C VAL A 16 -19.91 7.62 21.01
N ARG A 17 -21.05 8.02 20.46
CA ARG A 17 -22.36 7.50 20.89
C ARG A 17 -22.46 5.98 20.69
N ARG A 18 -21.98 5.48 19.55
CA ARG A 18 -21.94 4.04 19.27
C ARG A 18 -21.01 3.31 20.24
N ALA A 19 -19.81 3.86 20.48
CA ALA A 19 -18.84 3.28 21.40
C ALA A 19 -19.35 3.22 22.85
N VAL A 20 -20.12 4.24 23.30
CA VAL A 20 -20.79 4.19 24.61
C VAL A 20 -21.76 3.00 24.66
N VAL A 21 -22.64 2.83 23.67
CA VAL A 21 -23.60 1.71 23.67
C VAL A 21 -22.88 0.36 23.62
N ASP A 22 -21.86 0.24 22.77
CA ASP A 22 -21.11 -0.99 22.62
C ASP A 22 -20.28 -1.31 23.89
N SER A 23 -19.85 -0.31 24.67
CA SER A 23 -19.13 -0.54 25.94
C SER A 23 -19.97 -1.31 26.96
N PHE A 24 -21.28 -1.06 27.00
CA PHE A 24 -22.23 -1.80 27.85
C PHE A 24 -22.55 -3.17 27.26
N ARG A 25 -22.66 -3.31 25.93
CA ARG A 25 -22.88 -4.63 25.29
C ARG A 25 -21.70 -5.59 25.49
N LYS A 26 -20.49 -5.04 25.60
CA LYS A 26 -19.26 -5.80 25.85
C LYS A 26 -19.11 -6.32 27.30
N LEU A 27 -20.00 -5.93 28.23
CA LEU A 27 -20.11 -6.53 29.58
C LEU A 27 -20.65 -7.97 29.57
N ASN A 28 -20.57 -8.67 28.45
CA ASN A 28 -20.95 -10.07 28.40
C ASN A 28 -19.81 -10.90 29.02
N PRO A 29 -20.06 -11.70 30.06
CA PRO A 29 -19.00 -12.45 30.75
C PRO A 29 -18.29 -13.45 29.83
N VAL A 30 -18.96 -13.96 28.79
CA VAL A 30 -18.36 -14.86 27.79
C VAL A 30 -17.31 -14.13 26.94
N THR A 31 -17.54 -12.86 26.60
CA THR A 31 -16.56 -12.06 25.87
C THR A 31 -15.44 -11.59 26.77
N MET A 32 -15.78 -11.16 27.99
CA MET A 32 -14.82 -10.66 28.98
C MET A 32 -13.86 -11.74 29.47
N ALA A 33 -14.28 -13.00 29.57
CA ALA A 33 -13.40 -14.12 29.92
C ALA A 33 -12.19 -14.29 28.97
N LYS A 34 -12.26 -13.74 27.74
CA LYS A 34 -11.12 -13.72 26.79
C LYS A 34 -10.05 -12.69 27.17
N ASN A 35 -10.36 -11.76 28.06
CA ASN A 35 -9.45 -10.79 28.67
C ASN A 35 -9.39 -11.06 30.19
N PRO A 36 -8.47 -11.93 30.67
CA PRO A 36 -8.47 -12.40 32.05
C PRO A 36 -8.30 -11.25 33.06
N VAL A 37 -7.53 -10.23 32.72
CA VAL A 37 -7.32 -9.03 33.56
C VAL A 37 -8.64 -8.32 33.81
N MET A 38 -9.35 -7.95 32.74
CA MET A 38 -10.59 -7.18 32.85
C MET A 38 -11.74 -8.03 33.40
N PHE A 39 -11.73 -9.34 33.15
CA PHE A 39 -12.69 -10.26 33.74
C PHE A 39 -12.61 -10.28 35.28
N VAL A 40 -11.41 -10.24 35.87
CA VAL A 40 -11.26 -10.14 37.33
C VAL A 40 -11.83 -8.83 37.87
N VAL A 41 -11.64 -7.71 37.15
CA VAL A 41 -12.24 -6.41 37.54
C VAL A 41 -13.76 -6.46 37.44
N GLU A 42 -14.32 -7.08 36.41
CA GLU A 42 -15.77 -7.27 36.24
C GLU A 42 -16.37 -8.12 37.37
N VAL A 43 -15.76 -9.27 37.66
CA VAL A 43 -16.18 -10.13 38.78
C VAL A 43 -16.09 -9.37 40.11
N GLY A 44 -15.01 -8.61 40.32
CA GLY A 44 -14.86 -7.73 41.47
C GLY A 44 -15.98 -6.69 41.56
N SER A 45 -16.32 -6.04 40.45
CA SER A 45 -17.39 -5.04 40.36
C SER A 45 -18.75 -5.64 40.69
N VAL A 46 -19.04 -6.84 40.17
CA VAL A 46 -20.29 -7.57 40.48
C VAL A 46 -20.33 -7.96 41.96
N LEU A 47 -19.24 -8.48 42.50
CA LEU A 47 -19.13 -8.86 43.91
C LEU A 47 -19.36 -7.65 44.84
N THR A 48 -18.71 -6.51 44.57
CA THR A 48 -18.92 -5.29 45.38
C THR A 48 -20.32 -4.74 45.22
N THR A 49 -20.93 -4.86 44.03
CA THR A 49 -22.34 -4.46 43.80
C THR A 49 -23.30 -5.29 44.64
N ILE A 50 -23.13 -6.62 44.66
CA ILE A 50 -23.96 -7.52 45.46
C ILE A 50 -23.82 -7.19 46.95
N GLN A 51 -22.60 -6.95 47.42
CA GLN A 51 -22.36 -6.61 48.82
C GLN A 51 -22.86 -5.22 49.20
N PHE A 52 -22.77 -4.26 48.28
CA PHE A 52 -23.33 -2.93 48.48
C PHE A 52 -24.86 -2.97 48.63
N ILE A 53 -25.55 -3.71 47.75
CA ILE A 53 -27.01 -3.89 47.84
C ILE A 53 -27.37 -4.57 49.17
N ARG A 54 -26.62 -5.60 49.57
CA ARG A 54 -26.82 -6.26 50.86
C ARG A 54 -26.62 -5.31 52.03
N GLY A 55 -25.59 -4.44 51.98
CA GLY A 55 -25.31 -3.43 53.00
C GLY A 55 -26.40 -2.36 53.11
N ILE A 56 -27.10 -2.05 52.02
CA ILE A 56 -28.28 -1.17 52.05
C ILE A 56 -29.49 -1.87 52.69
N VAL A 57 -29.73 -3.14 52.36
CA VAL A 57 -30.90 -3.89 52.85
C VAL A 57 -30.76 -4.31 54.32
N ALA A 58 -29.54 -4.64 54.75
CA ALA A 58 -29.23 -5.09 56.11
C ALA A 58 -27.93 -4.43 56.61
N PRO A 59 -27.97 -3.12 56.95
CA PRO A 59 -26.80 -2.40 57.44
C PRO A 59 -26.34 -2.94 58.81
N VAL A 60 -25.03 -3.01 59.00
CA VAL A 60 -24.40 -3.43 60.26
C VAL A 60 -23.68 -2.23 60.85
N GLU A 61 -24.18 -1.71 61.97
CA GLU A 61 -23.59 -0.54 62.64
C GLU A 61 -22.10 -0.75 62.93
N GLY A 62 -21.28 0.25 62.60
CA GLY A 62 -19.83 0.22 62.77
C GLY A 62 -19.04 -0.55 61.70
N VAL A 63 -19.70 -1.26 60.78
CA VAL A 63 -19.04 -2.05 59.72
C VAL A 63 -19.38 -1.51 58.32
N THR A 64 -20.64 -1.17 58.05
CA THR A 64 -21.06 -0.65 56.74
C THR A 64 -20.75 0.84 56.60
N ASN A 65 -20.04 1.21 55.52
CA ASN A 65 -19.76 2.61 55.16
C ASN A 65 -20.30 2.86 53.74
N THR A 66 -21.60 3.17 53.67
CA THR A 66 -22.33 3.29 52.40
C THR A 66 -21.69 4.28 51.41
N PRO A 67 -21.23 5.48 51.81
CA PRO A 67 -20.53 6.39 50.89
C PRO A 67 -19.25 5.78 50.28
N PHE A 68 -18.43 5.14 51.11
CA PHE A 68 -17.20 4.49 50.66
C PHE A 68 -17.48 3.31 49.72
N GLU A 69 -18.41 2.43 50.11
CA GLU A 69 -18.79 1.25 49.33
C GLU A 69 -19.39 1.61 47.97
N LEU A 70 -20.23 2.66 47.93
CA LEU A 70 -20.79 3.20 46.70
C LEU A 70 -19.68 3.75 45.79
N GLN A 71 -18.76 4.54 46.35
CA GLN A 71 -17.67 5.13 45.59
C GLN A 71 -16.79 4.05 44.94
N ILE A 72 -16.37 3.03 45.70
CA ILE A 72 -15.57 1.93 45.16
C ILE A 72 -16.33 1.19 44.05
N THR A 73 -17.60 0.85 44.29
CA THR A 73 -18.40 0.12 43.30
C THR A 73 -18.57 0.91 42.00
N LEU A 74 -18.81 2.22 42.08
CA LEU A 74 -18.91 3.09 40.92
C LEU A 74 -17.60 3.18 40.13
N TRP A 75 -16.46 3.31 40.82
CA TRP A 75 -15.15 3.36 40.18
C TRP A 75 -14.77 2.05 39.50
N LEU A 76 -15.09 0.90 40.11
CA LEU A 76 -14.84 -0.40 39.51
C LEU A 76 -15.64 -0.59 38.21
N TRP A 77 -16.94 -0.26 38.21
CA TRP A 77 -17.74 -0.26 36.99
C TRP A 77 -17.24 0.75 35.95
N PHE A 78 -16.82 1.94 36.39
CA PHE A 78 -16.20 2.91 35.50
C PHE A 78 -14.93 2.37 34.85
N THR A 79 -14.07 1.65 35.58
CA THR A 79 -12.86 1.02 35.03
C THR A 79 -13.20 0.01 33.93
N VAL A 80 -14.20 -0.86 34.15
CA VAL A 80 -14.62 -1.85 33.14
C VAL A 80 -15.22 -1.16 31.91
N LEU A 81 -16.13 -0.19 32.13
CA LEU A 81 -16.76 0.54 31.04
C LEU A 81 -15.77 1.38 30.24
N PHE A 82 -14.79 2.00 30.90
CA PHE A 82 -13.74 2.78 30.25
C PHE A 82 -12.89 1.90 29.33
N ALA A 83 -12.49 0.71 29.79
CA ALA A 83 -11.77 -0.26 28.98
C ALA A 83 -12.57 -0.67 27.73
N ASN A 84 -13.83 -1.07 27.93
CA ASN A 84 -14.72 -1.48 26.83
C ASN A 84 -14.98 -0.33 25.85
N PHE A 85 -15.08 0.90 26.37
CA PHE A 85 -15.24 2.11 25.57
C PHE A 85 -14.01 2.41 24.71
N ALA A 86 -12.79 2.29 25.27
CA ALA A 86 -11.55 2.49 24.52
C ALA A 86 -11.43 1.51 23.35
N GLU A 87 -11.76 0.24 23.56
CA GLU A 87 -11.80 -0.78 22.51
C GLU A 87 -12.88 -0.47 21.46
N ALA A 88 -14.09 -0.12 21.89
CA ALA A 88 -15.19 0.22 20.98
C ALA A 88 -14.91 1.49 20.16
N MET A 89 -14.19 2.47 20.74
CA MET A 89 -13.73 3.67 20.03
C MET A 89 -12.71 3.31 18.93
N ALA A 90 -11.78 2.40 19.20
CA ALA A 90 -10.81 1.94 18.21
C ALA A 90 -11.50 1.20 17.06
N GLU A 91 -12.43 0.27 17.35
CA GLU A 91 -13.21 -0.43 16.33
C GLU A 91 -14.14 0.50 15.53
N GLY A 92 -14.75 1.48 16.20
CA GLY A 92 -15.73 2.38 15.60
C GLY A 92 -15.15 3.23 14.47
N ARG A 93 -13.85 3.54 14.53
CA ARG A 93 -13.12 4.24 13.45
C ARG A 93 -12.96 3.38 12.21
N GLY A 94 -12.46 2.16 12.37
CA GLY A 94 -12.37 1.21 11.28
C GLY A 94 -13.74 1.00 10.62
N LYS A 95 -14.76 0.66 11.42
CA LYS A 95 -16.12 0.45 10.91
C LYS A 95 -16.67 1.65 10.12
N ALA A 96 -16.41 2.88 10.55
CA ALA A 96 -16.87 4.07 9.81
C ALA A 96 -16.22 4.20 8.42
N GLN A 97 -14.95 3.82 8.27
CA GLN A 97 -14.27 3.80 6.98
C GLN A 97 -14.76 2.66 6.10
N ALA A 98 -14.98 1.47 6.67
CA ALA A 98 -15.59 0.34 5.97
C ALA A 98 -17.02 0.66 5.49
N ASP A 99 -17.82 1.36 6.30
CA ASP A 99 -19.17 1.79 5.93
C ASP A 99 -19.17 2.73 4.72
N ASN A 100 -18.17 3.62 4.61
CA ASN A 100 -18.02 4.50 3.44
C ASN A 100 -17.66 3.72 2.17
N LEU A 101 -16.72 2.78 2.26
CA LEU A 101 -16.36 1.87 1.16
C LEU A 101 -17.56 1.03 0.71
N ARG A 102 -18.36 0.54 1.67
CA ARG A 102 -19.57 -0.25 1.42
C ARG A 102 -20.65 0.57 0.72
N LYS A 103 -20.86 1.84 1.12
CA LYS A 103 -21.80 2.75 0.46
C LYS A 103 -21.45 2.98 -1.01
N ALA A 104 -20.18 3.30 -1.31
CA ALA A 104 -19.71 3.48 -2.67
C ALA A 104 -20.00 2.26 -3.58
N LYS A 105 -19.83 1.04 -3.03
CA LYS A 105 -20.16 -0.21 -3.75
C LYS A 105 -21.66 -0.38 -4.02
N THR A 106 -22.51 -0.08 -3.04
CA THR A 106 -23.94 -0.43 -3.08
C THR A 106 -24.72 0.45 -4.07
N GLU A 107 -24.23 1.65 -4.36
CA GLU A 107 -24.86 2.60 -5.29
C GLU A 107 -24.47 2.38 -6.76
N THR A 108 -23.50 1.50 -7.03
CA THR A 108 -22.99 1.30 -8.40
C THR A 108 -23.88 0.35 -9.21
N VAL A 109 -24.32 0.81 -10.39
CA VAL A 109 -25.05 0.01 -11.39
C VAL A 109 -24.11 -0.45 -12.50
N ALA A 110 -24.35 -1.66 -13.01
CA ALA A 110 -23.54 -2.27 -14.06
C ALA A 110 -24.39 -2.52 -15.31
N ARG A 111 -23.82 -2.28 -16.50
CA ARG A 111 -24.41 -2.70 -17.77
C ARG A 111 -23.85 -4.06 -18.18
N LYS A 112 -24.49 -5.13 -17.73
CA LYS A 112 -24.11 -6.51 -18.03
C LYS A 112 -24.44 -6.84 -19.49
N LEU A 113 -23.46 -7.33 -20.23
CA LEU A 113 -23.62 -7.82 -21.59
C LEU A 113 -24.18 -9.24 -21.55
N LEU A 114 -25.34 -9.44 -22.18
CA LEU A 114 -25.98 -10.74 -22.32
C LEU A 114 -25.42 -11.50 -23.54
N PRO A 115 -25.54 -12.83 -23.60
CA PRO A 115 -25.08 -13.63 -24.74
C PRO A 115 -25.69 -13.23 -26.10
N ASN A 116 -26.86 -12.57 -26.07
CA ASN A 116 -27.55 -12.06 -27.26
C ASN A 116 -27.00 -10.70 -27.76
N GLY A 117 -25.95 -10.16 -27.13
CA GLY A 117 -25.34 -8.87 -27.48
C GLY A 117 -26.05 -7.64 -26.91
N GLN A 118 -27.17 -7.81 -26.20
CA GLN A 118 -27.87 -6.72 -25.52
C GLN A 118 -27.27 -6.46 -24.13
N THR A 119 -27.41 -5.23 -23.63
CA THR A 119 -26.98 -4.87 -22.28
C THR A 119 -28.17 -4.81 -21.33
N GLN A 120 -28.05 -5.42 -20.16
CA GLN A 120 -29.00 -5.33 -19.06
C GLN A 120 -28.39 -4.57 -17.88
N THR A 121 -29.12 -3.59 -17.35
CA THR A 121 -28.70 -2.89 -16.12
C THR A 121 -28.97 -3.78 -14.91
N VAL A 122 -27.92 -4.11 -14.17
CA VAL A 122 -27.97 -4.91 -12.94
C VAL A 122 -27.23 -4.21 -11.81
N PRO A 123 -27.65 -4.34 -10.55
CA PRO A 123 -26.87 -3.87 -9.41
C PRO A 123 -25.50 -4.58 -9.35
N ALA A 124 -24.42 -3.83 -9.05
CA ALA A 124 -23.07 -4.40 -8.94
C ALA A 124 -22.96 -5.65 -8.04
N PRO A 125 -23.66 -5.75 -6.87
CA PRO A 125 -23.61 -6.96 -6.02
C PRO A 125 -24.17 -8.24 -6.67
N GLN A 126 -24.93 -8.13 -7.75
CA GLN A 126 -25.46 -9.29 -8.48
C GLN A 126 -24.48 -9.84 -9.51
N LEU A 127 -23.42 -9.11 -9.85
CA LEU A 127 -22.38 -9.59 -10.74
C LEU A 127 -21.70 -10.83 -10.15
N ARG A 128 -21.33 -11.75 -11.03
CA ARG A 128 -20.55 -12.95 -10.71
C ARG A 128 -19.33 -13.02 -11.60
N LYS A 129 -18.38 -13.87 -11.21
CA LYS A 129 -17.21 -14.17 -12.02
C LYS A 129 -17.63 -14.58 -13.45
N ASP A 130 -16.86 -14.11 -14.42
CA ASP A 130 -17.04 -14.29 -15.86
C ASP A 130 -18.21 -13.51 -16.50
N ASP A 131 -18.98 -12.74 -15.72
CA ASP A 131 -19.90 -11.76 -16.29
C ASP A 131 -19.11 -10.69 -17.07
N VAL A 132 -19.64 -10.27 -18.22
CA VAL A 132 -19.06 -9.18 -19.01
C VAL A 132 -19.89 -7.93 -18.80
N VAL A 133 -19.24 -6.82 -18.48
CA VAL A 133 -19.88 -5.51 -18.31
C VAL A 133 -19.29 -4.49 -19.28
N VAL A 134 -20.13 -3.56 -19.74
CA VAL A 134 -19.73 -2.44 -20.57
C VAL A 134 -19.69 -1.18 -19.70
N VAL A 135 -18.53 -0.52 -19.66
CA VAL A 135 -18.32 0.70 -18.87
C VAL A 135 -17.90 1.82 -19.82
N THR A 136 -18.57 2.97 -19.75
CA THR A 136 -18.26 4.15 -20.58
C THR A 136 -17.67 5.29 -19.74
N ALA A 137 -17.02 6.24 -20.40
CA ALA A 137 -16.55 7.48 -19.80
C ALA A 137 -17.60 8.12 -18.87
N GLY A 138 -17.16 8.47 -17.66
CA GLY A 138 -17.97 9.03 -16.58
C GLY A 138 -18.54 7.99 -15.61
N GLU A 139 -18.57 6.70 -15.97
CA GLU A 139 -19.08 5.63 -15.11
C GLU A 139 -18.01 5.02 -14.21
N PHE A 140 -18.47 4.43 -13.10
CA PHE A 140 -17.63 3.64 -12.20
C PHE A 140 -17.55 2.18 -12.67
N ILE A 141 -16.38 1.57 -12.50
CA ILE A 141 -16.18 0.14 -12.74
C ILE A 141 -16.91 -0.64 -11.63
N PRO A 142 -17.89 -1.50 -11.96
CA PRO A 142 -18.80 -2.07 -10.96
C PRO A 142 -18.20 -3.24 -10.14
N GLY A 143 -17.09 -3.81 -10.58
CA GLY A 143 -16.41 -4.91 -9.89
C GLY A 143 -15.03 -5.17 -10.48
N ASP A 144 -14.20 -5.92 -9.77
CA ASP A 144 -12.85 -6.25 -10.25
C ASP A 144 -12.91 -7.14 -11.48
N GLY A 145 -12.03 -6.87 -12.44
CA GLY A 145 -12.05 -7.59 -13.70
C GLY A 145 -10.84 -7.33 -14.59
N GLU A 146 -10.91 -7.89 -15.78
CA GLU A 146 -9.94 -7.69 -16.86
C GLU A 146 -10.64 -7.12 -18.09
N ILE A 147 -10.02 -6.12 -18.72
CA ILE A 147 -10.48 -5.56 -19.98
C ILE A 147 -10.25 -6.60 -21.08
N ILE A 148 -11.35 -7.01 -21.72
CA ILE A 148 -11.33 -7.95 -22.85
C ILE A 148 -11.49 -7.24 -24.20
N ALA A 149 -11.94 -5.98 -24.20
CA ALA A 149 -11.98 -5.15 -25.40
C ALA A 149 -11.99 -3.65 -25.06
N GLY A 150 -11.30 -2.86 -25.88
CA GLY A 150 -11.19 -1.41 -25.74
C GLY A 150 -9.94 -0.95 -24.99
N VAL A 151 -9.74 0.37 -24.97
CA VAL A 151 -8.73 1.08 -24.19
C VAL A 151 -9.39 2.30 -23.56
N ALA A 152 -9.01 2.63 -22.32
CA ALA A 152 -9.52 3.80 -21.63
C ALA A 152 -8.52 4.33 -20.61
N SER A 153 -8.64 5.62 -20.30
CA SER A 153 -8.03 6.21 -19.12
C SER A 153 -8.93 6.00 -17.89
N VAL A 154 -8.36 5.54 -16.79
CA VAL A 154 -9.05 5.20 -15.54
C VAL A 154 -8.46 6.02 -14.39
N ASP A 155 -9.36 6.61 -13.61
CA ASP A 155 -9.07 7.29 -12.36
C ASP A 155 -9.11 6.29 -11.20
N GLU A 156 -7.93 5.92 -10.71
CA GLU A 156 -7.75 4.99 -9.59
C GLU A 156 -7.54 5.72 -8.26
N SER A 157 -7.80 7.04 -8.19
CA SER A 157 -7.56 7.86 -7.00
C SER A 157 -8.33 7.38 -5.76
N ALA A 158 -9.51 6.79 -5.94
CA ALA A 158 -10.32 6.24 -4.86
C ALA A 158 -9.62 5.10 -4.10
N ILE A 159 -8.62 4.46 -4.71
CA ILE A 159 -7.92 3.29 -4.17
C ILE A 159 -6.45 3.60 -3.91
N THR A 160 -5.77 4.19 -4.89
CA THR A 160 -4.33 4.49 -4.80
C THR A 160 -4.05 5.81 -4.08
N GLY A 161 -5.03 6.72 -4.04
CA GLY A 161 -4.85 8.10 -3.60
C GLY A 161 -4.10 9.00 -4.59
N GLU A 162 -3.64 8.46 -5.73
CA GLU A 162 -2.94 9.22 -6.75
C GLU A 162 -3.94 9.83 -7.75
N SER A 163 -3.79 11.12 -8.06
CA SER A 163 -4.73 11.85 -8.94
C SER A 163 -4.44 11.71 -10.43
N ALA A 164 -3.33 11.04 -10.80
CA ALA A 164 -2.96 10.87 -12.21
C ALA A 164 -3.72 9.69 -12.82
N PRO A 165 -4.40 9.88 -13.96
CA PRO A 165 -5.12 8.79 -14.60
C PRO A 165 -4.19 7.78 -15.25
N VAL A 166 -4.57 6.50 -15.19
CA VAL A 166 -3.79 5.37 -15.71
C VAL A 166 -4.48 4.82 -16.96
N ILE A 167 -3.71 4.50 -18.00
CA ILE A 167 -4.24 3.89 -19.23
C ILE A 167 -4.37 2.37 -19.03
N ARG A 168 -5.54 1.83 -19.32
CA ARG A 168 -5.88 0.40 -19.21
C ARG A 168 -6.37 -0.09 -20.57
N GLU A 169 -5.88 -1.25 -21.02
CA GLU A 169 -6.16 -1.78 -22.36
C GLU A 169 -6.36 -3.29 -22.39
N ALA A 170 -7.07 -3.79 -23.40
CA ALA A 170 -7.26 -5.22 -23.61
C ALA A 170 -5.98 -5.93 -24.08
N GLY A 171 -5.79 -7.18 -23.64
CA GLY A 171 -4.79 -8.09 -24.24
C GLY A 171 -3.34 -7.91 -23.79
N GLY A 172 -3.08 -7.10 -22.77
CA GLY A 172 -1.75 -6.93 -22.17
C GLY A 172 -1.76 -6.91 -20.64
N ASP A 173 -0.60 -6.64 -20.04
CA ASP A 173 -0.38 -6.58 -18.59
C ASP A 173 -1.19 -5.46 -17.89
N ARG A 174 -1.71 -4.50 -18.66
CA ARG A 174 -2.52 -3.36 -18.18
C ARG A 174 -4.02 -3.59 -18.28
N SER A 175 -4.45 -4.83 -18.49
CA SER A 175 -5.87 -5.19 -18.62
C SER A 175 -6.62 -5.25 -17.29
N ALA A 176 -5.93 -5.42 -16.16
CA ALA A 176 -6.57 -5.48 -14.85
C ALA A 176 -7.18 -4.14 -14.44
N VAL A 177 -8.43 -4.17 -13.97
CA VAL A 177 -9.15 -3.01 -13.44
C VAL A 177 -9.83 -3.36 -12.12
N THR A 178 -9.93 -2.37 -11.24
CA THR A 178 -10.48 -2.54 -9.89
C THR A 178 -11.87 -1.91 -9.79
N GLY A 179 -12.79 -2.59 -9.12
CA GLY A 179 -14.12 -2.05 -8.84
C GLY A 179 -14.06 -0.78 -7.99
N GLY A 180 -14.91 0.20 -8.30
CA GLY A 180 -14.98 1.50 -7.62
C GLY A 180 -14.08 2.59 -8.21
N THR A 181 -13.23 2.28 -9.18
CA THR A 181 -12.48 3.29 -9.95
C THR A 181 -13.35 3.86 -11.08
N ARG A 182 -13.00 5.04 -11.61
CA ARG A 182 -13.82 5.74 -12.62
C ARG A 182 -13.19 5.72 -13.99
N VAL A 183 -13.96 5.35 -15.02
CA VAL A 183 -13.51 5.47 -16.41
C VAL A 183 -13.63 6.94 -16.84
N LEU A 184 -12.54 7.53 -17.34
CA LEU A 184 -12.50 8.93 -17.75
C LEU A 184 -12.69 9.12 -19.26
N SER A 185 -12.21 8.18 -20.09
CA SER A 185 -12.30 8.24 -21.55
C SER A 185 -12.82 6.94 -22.14
N ASP A 186 -13.41 7.05 -23.34
CA ASP A 186 -13.76 5.92 -24.20
C ASP A 186 -14.75 4.92 -23.57
N GLN A 187 -14.74 3.69 -24.08
CA GLN A 187 -15.58 2.58 -23.63
C GLN A 187 -14.75 1.30 -23.56
N ILE A 188 -14.92 0.54 -22.47
CA ILE A 188 -14.25 -0.73 -22.24
C ILE A 188 -15.27 -1.84 -21.93
N LYS A 189 -14.95 -3.07 -22.37
CA LYS A 189 -15.63 -4.30 -21.94
C LYS A 189 -14.76 -4.99 -20.90
N VAL A 190 -15.31 -5.17 -19.71
CA VAL A 190 -14.62 -5.76 -18.56
C VAL A 190 -15.26 -7.11 -18.25
N ARG A 191 -14.45 -8.17 -18.17
CA ARG A 191 -14.86 -9.48 -17.65
C ARG A 191 -14.58 -9.50 -16.15
N ILE A 192 -15.61 -9.74 -15.35
CA ILE A 192 -15.50 -9.80 -13.89
C ILE A 192 -14.67 -11.02 -13.46
N THR A 193 -13.68 -10.81 -12.61
CA THR A 193 -12.75 -11.87 -12.15
C THR A 193 -13.06 -12.39 -10.75
N SER A 194 -13.83 -11.65 -9.95
CA SER A 194 -14.10 -11.94 -8.53
C SER A 194 -15.59 -12.04 -8.23
N ASN A 195 -15.98 -12.94 -7.32
CA ASN A 195 -17.37 -13.00 -6.82
C ASN A 195 -17.61 -11.97 -5.72
N PRO A 196 -18.88 -11.67 -5.35
CA PRO A 196 -19.16 -10.84 -4.18
C PRO A 196 -18.58 -11.46 -2.91
N GLY A 197 -17.88 -10.64 -2.13
CA GLY A 197 -17.10 -11.09 -0.97
C GLY A 197 -15.61 -11.29 -1.27
N GLU A 198 -15.22 -11.40 -2.54
CA GLU A 198 -13.84 -11.63 -2.97
C GLU A 198 -13.21 -10.39 -3.63
N THR A 199 -14.01 -9.35 -3.88
CA THR A 199 -13.52 -8.11 -4.49
C THR A 199 -12.47 -7.43 -3.62
N PHE A 200 -11.66 -6.57 -4.22
CA PHE A 200 -10.64 -5.79 -3.56
C PHE A 200 -11.25 -4.91 -2.46
N ILE A 201 -12.39 -4.25 -2.75
CA ILE A 201 -13.14 -3.49 -1.74
C ILE A 201 -13.65 -4.39 -0.62
N ASP A 202 -14.16 -5.59 -0.92
CA ASP A 202 -14.62 -6.53 0.11
C ASP A 202 -13.47 -7.00 1.01
N ARG A 203 -12.29 -7.23 0.44
CA ARG A 203 -11.07 -7.54 1.20
C ARG A 203 -10.65 -6.37 2.09
N MET A 204 -10.68 -5.13 1.58
CA MET A 204 -10.45 -3.94 2.41
C MET A 204 -11.46 -3.82 3.56
N ILE A 205 -12.75 -4.02 3.28
CA ILE A 205 -13.81 -4.01 4.30
C ILE A 205 -13.54 -5.09 5.37
N ALA A 206 -13.21 -6.31 4.96
CA ALA A 206 -12.92 -7.42 5.89
C ALA A 206 -11.71 -7.13 6.79
N LEU A 207 -10.65 -6.52 6.24
CA LEU A 207 -9.47 -6.11 7.00
C LEU A 207 -9.79 -5.00 8.01
N VAL A 208 -10.57 -4.00 7.59
CA VAL A 208 -10.96 -2.85 8.41
C VAL A 208 -11.95 -3.21 9.52
N GLU A 209 -12.91 -4.11 9.24
CA GLU A 209 -13.91 -4.56 10.21
C GLU A 209 -13.35 -5.52 11.26
N GLY A 210 -12.10 -5.98 11.09
CA GLY A 210 -11.39 -6.80 12.06
C GLY A 210 -11.97 -8.21 12.25
N ALA A 211 -12.91 -8.63 11.41
CA ALA A 211 -13.63 -9.90 11.51
C ALA A 211 -12.72 -11.14 11.40
N SER A 212 -11.51 -10.97 10.86
CA SER A 212 -10.48 -12.01 10.70
C SER A 212 -9.20 -11.74 11.51
N ARG A 213 -9.22 -10.79 12.47
CA ARG A 213 -8.01 -10.45 13.23
C ARG A 213 -7.66 -11.55 14.24
N GLN A 214 -6.53 -12.21 14.02
CA GLN A 214 -5.89 -13.05 15.03
C GLN A 214 -5.03 -12.18 15.97
N LYS A 215 -4.96 -12.55 17.24
CA LYS A 215 -4.02 -11.93 18.19
C LYS A 215 -2.60 -12.13 17.68
N THR A 216 -1.80 -11.09 17.80
CA THR A 216 -0.41 -11.11 17.34
C THR A 216 0.50 -11.81 18.36
N PRO A 217 1.69 -12.27 17.96
CA PRO A 217 2.61 -12.93 18.90
C PRO A 217 2.94 -12.07 20.12
N ASN A 218 3.19 -10.76 19.94
CA ASN A 218 3.46 -9.86 21.07
C ASN A 218 2.22 -9.66 21.94
N GLU A 219 1.03 -9.52 21.34
CA GLU A 219 -0.22 -9.44 22.09
C GLU A 219 -0.45 -10.69 22.96
N ILE A 220 -0.18 -11.88 22.42
CA ILE A 220 -0.29 -13.15 23.14
C ILE A 220 0.73 -13.20 24.28
N ALA A 221 2.00 -12.87 24.01
CA ALA A 221 3.06 -12.89 25.01
C ALA A 221 2.75 -11.96 26.19
N LEU A 222 2.33 -10.72 25.90
CA LEU A 222 1.88 -9.78 26.93
C LEU A 222 0.66 -10.32 27.68
N THR A 223 -0.33 -10.88 26.98
CA THR A 223 -1.53 -11.46 27.63
C THR A 223 -1.16 -12.55 28.63
N ILE A 224 -0.21 -13.43 28.29
CA ILE A 224 0.27 -14.50 29.19
C ILE A 224 0.95 -13.89 30.42
N LEU A 225 1.84 -12.92 30.23
CA LEU A 225 2.52 -12.23 31.34
C LEU A 225 1.52 -11.54 32.28
N LEU A 226 0.56 -10.80 31.70
CA LEU A 226 -0.46 -10.07 32.46
C LEU A 226 -1.38 -11.04 33.22
N ALA A 227 -1.76 -12.17 32.61
CA ALA A 227 -2.54 -13.21 33.28
C ALA A 227 -1.75 -13.83 34.45
N GLY A 228 -0.46 -14.10 34.26
CA GLY A 228 0.44 -14.59 35.32
C GLY A 228 0.53 -13.62 36.51
N LEU A 229 0.76 -12.34 36.25
CA LEU A 229 0.77 -11.29 37.29
C LEU A 229 -0.59 -11.19 38.01
N THR A 230 -1.68 -11.28 37.26
CA THR A 230 -3.05 -11.26 37.83
C THR A 230 -3.26 -12.41 38.80
N ILE A 231 -2.81 -13.62 38.45
CA ILE A 231 -2.88 -14.79 39.34
C ILE A 231 -2.04 -14.56 40.61
N ILE A 232 -0.82 -14.04 40.47
CA ILE A 232 0.06 -13.73 41.61
C ILE A 232 -0.62 -12.74 42.56
N PHE A 233 -1.14 -11.62 42.04
CA PHE A 233 -1.81 -10.62 42.87
C PHE A 233 -3.11 -11.12 43.46
N LEU A 234 -3.87 -11.94 42.73
CA LEU A 234 -5.07 -12.59 43.25
C LEU A 234 -4.74 -13.45 44.47
N LEU A 235 -3.73 -14.32 44.37
CA LEU A 235 -3.29 -15.16 45.48
C LEU A 235 -2.77 -14.32 46.65
N ALA A 236 -1.99 -13.27 46.39
CA ALA A 236 -1.46 -12.37 47.42
C ALA A 236 -2.59 -11.66 48.19
N VAL A 237 -3.62 -11.16 47.51
CA VAL A 237 -4.74 -10.47 48.15
C VAL A 237 -5.67 -11.46 48.87
N VAL A 238 -5.96 -12.61 48.28
CA VAL A 238 -6.83 -13.63 48.91
C VAL A 238 -6.19 -14.17 50.19
N THR A 239 -4.86 -14.39 50.20
CA THR A 239 -4.12 -14.86 51.38
C THR A 239 -3.94 -13.79 52.47
N LEU A 240 -4.09 -12.50 52.13
CA LEU A 240 -4.08 -11.42 53.11
C LEU A 240 -5.24 -11.54 54.11
N GLN A 241 -6.41 -12.02 53.70
CA GLN A 241 -7.58 -12.08 54.57
C GLN A 241 -7.41 -13.04 55.77
N PRO A 242 -6.92 -14.29 55.60
CA PRO A 242 -6.54 -15.13 56.74
C PRO A 242 -5.54 -14.48 57.71
N PHE A 243 -4.52 -13.78 57.20
CA PHE A 243 -3.53 -13.08 58.05
C PHE A 243 -4.13 -11.89 58.79
N ALA A 244 -5.00 -11.14 58.12
CA ALA A 244 -5.77 -10.04 58.70
C ALA A 244 -6.70 -10.52 59.81
N ILE A 245 -7.38 -11.65 59.62
CA ILE A 245 -8.21 -12.29 60.65
C ILE A 245 -7.34 -12.73 61.84
N TYR A 246 -6.22 -13.40 61.58
CA TYR A 246 -5.30 -13.85 62.63
C TYR A 246 -4.73 -12.69 63.47
N SER A 247 -4.44 -11.55 62.83
CA SER A 247 -3.94 -10.34 63.49
C SER A 247 -5.03 -9.48 64.15
N GLY A 248 -6.31 -9.89 64.09
CA GLY A 248 -7.43 -9.15 64.69
C GLY A 248 -7.89 -7.93 63.90
N ALA A 249 -7.51 -7.80 62.62
CA ALA A 249 -7.85 -6.68 61.74
C ALA A 249 -8.45 -7.16 60.40
N PRO A 250 -9.60 -7.86 60.39
CA PRO A 250 -10.21 -8.40 59.17
C PRO A 250 -10.53 -7.29 58.17
N GLN A 251 -10.27 -7.53 56.88
CA GLN A 251 -10.52 -6.56 55.83
C GLN A 251 -11.89 -6.79 55.18
N THR A 252 -12.51 -5.70 54.71
CA THR A 252 -13.76 -5.78 53.95
C THR A 252 -13.49 -6.23 52.52
N ILE A 253 -14.50 -6.83 51.88
CA ILE A 253 -14.42 -7.23 50.47
C ILE A 253 -14.12 -6.02 49.56
N PHE A 254 -14.65 -4.84 49.89
CA PHE A 254 -14.37 -3.61 49.14
C PHE A 254 -12.89 -3.22 49.16
N VAL A 255 -12.22 -3.35 50.33
CA VAL A 255 -10.78 -3.09 50.45
C VAL A 255 -9.96 -4.13 49.69
N LEU A 256 -10.30 -5.42 49.82
CA LEU A 256 -9.57 -6.48 49.11
C LEU A 256 -9.72 -6.37 47.60
N VAL A 257 -10.94 -6.15 47.09
CA VAL A 257 -11.17 -6.01 45.65
C VAL A 257 -10.51 -4.73 45.11
N SER A 258 -10.61 -3.60 45.82
CA SER A 258 -9.94 -2.37 45.38
C SER A 258 -8.42 -2.53 45.36
N LEU A 259 -7.82 -3.13 46.39
CA LEU A 259 -6.40 -3.45 46.41
C LEU A 259 -6.00 -4.34 45.23
N LEU A 260 -6.75 -5.41 44.96
CA LEU A 260 -6.50 -6.31 43.84
C LEU A 260 -6.52 -5.57 42.51
N VAL A 261 -7.56 -4.76 42.27
CA VAL A 261 -7.73 -4.02 41.01
C VAL A 261 -6.64 -2.94 40.84
N CYS A 262 -6.18 -2.32 41.93
CA CYS A 262 -5.07 -1.38 41.90
C CYS A 262 -3.71 -2.04 41.60
N LEU A 263 -3.52 -3.32 41.97
CA LEU A 263 -2.27 -4.05 41.72
C LEU A 263 -2.23 -4.69 40.33
N ILE A 264 -3.36 -5.20 39.85
CA ILE A 264 -3.46 -5.82 38.54
C ILE A 264 -3.19 -4.77 37.44
N PRO A 265 -2.47 -5.14 36.36
CA PRO A 265 -2.09 -4.22 35.27
C PRO A 265 -3.27 -3.90 34.32
N THR A 266 -4.35 -3.34 34.87
CA THR A 266 -5.60 -3.02 34.17
C THR A 266 -5.40 -2.03 33.02
N THR A 267 -4.49 -1.07 33.16
CA THR A 267 -4.19 -0.08 32.12
C THR A 267 -3.69 -0.72 30.82
N ILE A 268 -2.73 -1.65 30.91
CA ILE A 268 -2.16 -2.29 29.72
C ILE A 268 -3.10 -3.38 29.21
N GLY A 269 -3.69 -4.17 30.12
CA GLY A 269 -4.60 -5.26 29.75
C GLY A 269 -5.87 -4.81 29.02
N SER A 270 -6.34 -3.60 29.28
CA SER A 270 -7.50 -3.01 28.58
C SER A 270 -7.15 -2.38 27.23
N LEU A 271 -5.96 -1.78 27.10
CA LEU A 271 -5.62 -0.97 25.92
C LEU A 271 -4.92 -1.75 24.81
N LEU A 272 -4.40 -2.94 25.09
CA LEU A 272 -3.61 -3.75 24.15
C LEU A 272 -4.36 -4.00 22.81
N SER A 273 -5.61 -4.43 22.88
CA SER A 273 -6.45 -4.65 21.70
C SER A 273 -6.69 -3.36 20.90
N ALA A 274 -6.92 -2.26 21.60
CA ALA A 274 -7.20 -0.96 21.00
C ALA A 274 -5.97 -0.39 20.27
N ILE A 275 -4.77 -0.59 20.81
CA ILE A 275 -3.50 -0.18 20.17
C ILE A 275 -3.34 -0.88 18.82
N GLY A 276 -3.55 -2.21 18.77
CA GLY A 276 -3.44 -2.96 17.52
C GLY A 276 -4.43 -2.52 16.44
N ILE A 277 -5.68 -2.25 16.83
CA ILE A 277 -6.71 -1.74 15.89
C ILE A 277 -6.34 -0.36 15.37
N ALA A 278 -5.93 0.55 16.27
CA ALA A 278 -5.52 1.90 15.89
C ALA A 278 -4.27 1.90 14.99
N GLY A 279 -3.34 0.96 15.19
CA GLY A 279 -2.15 0.79 14.35
C GLY A 279 -2.50 0.40 12.91
N MET A 280 -3.42 -0.56 12.74
CA MET A 280 -3.89 -0.97 11.41
C MET A 280 -4.67 0.15 10.70
N ASP A 281 -5.56 0.84 11.42
CA ASP A 281 -6.30 2.01 10.91
C ASP A 281 -5.34 3.09 10.38
N ARG A 282 -4.25 3.33 11.10
CA ARG A 282 -3.22 4.29 10.70
C ARG A 282 -2.49 3.86 9.42
N LEU A 283 -2.20 2.59 9.19
CA LEU A 283 -1.55 2.13 7.95
C LEU A 283 -2.43 2.35 6.72
N ILE A 284 -3.74 2.10 6.85
CA ILE A 284 -4.70 2.34 5.77
C ILE A 284 -4.74 3.83 5.39
N GLN A 285 -4.58 4.74 6.37
CA GLN A 285 -4.46 6.19 6.09
C GLN A 285 -3.20 6.56 5.30
N TYR A 286 -2.18 5.70 5.28
CA TYR A 286 -0.98 5.81 4.44
C TYR A 286 -1.07 4.94 3.18
N ASN A 287 -2.26 4.47 2.80
CA ASN A 287 -2.51 3.58 1.66
C ASN A 287 -1.72 2.25 1.74
N VAL A 288 -1.41 1.78 2.96
CA VAL A 288 -0.77 0.48 3.19
C VAL A 288 -1.83 -0.50 3.69
N LEU A 289 -2.10 -1.53 2.88
CA LEU A 289 -3.00 -2.61 3.25
C LEU A 289 -2.22 -3.75 3.92
N ALA A 290 -2.37 -3.87 5.23
CA ALA A 290 -1.81 -4.99 5.99
C ALA A 290 -2.78 -6.17 5.99
N MET A 291 -2.34 -7.33 5.50
CA MET A 291 -3.16 -8.55 5.45
C MET A 291 -3.46 -9.13 6.84
N SER A 292 -2.67 -8.78 7.85
CA SER A 292 -2.90 -9.17 9.24
C SER A 292 -2.16 -8.22 10.19
N GLY A 293 -2.62 -8.14 11.44
CA GLY A 293 -1.87 -7.42 12.50
C GLY A 293 -0.49 -8.03 12.76
N ARG A 294 -0.31 -9.34 12.51
CA ARG A 294 0.99 -10.01 12.63
C ARG A 294 2.00 -9.47 11.63
N ALA A 295 1.58 -9.17 10.40
CA ALA A 295 2.45 -8.58 9.39
C ALA A 295 2.95 -7.19 9.81
N VAL A 296 2.08 -6.39 10.45
CA VAL A 296 2.43 -5.06 10.96
C VAL A 296 3.48 -5.14 12.07
N GLU A 297 3.32 -6.09 13.01
CA GLU A 297 4.31 -6.28 14.07
C GLU A 297 5.63 -6.82 13.53
N ALA A 298 5.58 -7.84 12.67
CA ALA A 298 6.76 -8.44 12.08
C ALA A 298 7.58 -7.41 11.29
N ALA A 299 6.92 -6.46 10.61
CA ALA A 299 7.58 -5.37 9.91
C ALA A 299 8.43 -4.48 10.84
N GLY A 300 8.10 -4.40 12.14
CA GLY A 300 8.88 -3.69 13.15
C GLY A 300 10.16 -4.40 13.57
N ASP A 301 10.25 -5.72 13.37
CA ASP A 301 11.40 -6.55 13.77
C ASP A 301 12.36 -6.84 12.61
N VAL A 302 12.09 -6.31 11.41
CA VAL A 302 12.89 -6.54 10.20
C VAL A 302 14.31 -6.02 10.36
N ASN A 303 15.29 -6.84 9.98
CA ASN A 303 16.71 -6.47 9.98
C ASN A 303 17.24 -6.14 8.58
N THR A 304 16.77 -6.87 7.56
CA THR A 304 17.18 -6.68 6.17
C THR A 304 15.96 -6.43 5.28
N LEU A 305 15.96 -5.31 4.57
CA LEU A 305 14.95 -4.96 3.58
C LEU A 305 15.51 -5.16 2.17
N LEU A 306 14.93 -6.09 1.44
CA LEU A 306 15.20 -6.35 0.03
C LEU A 306 14.22 -5.55 -0.81
N LEU A 307 14.74 -4.70 -1.70
CA LEU A 307 13.92 -3.86 -2.56
C LEU A 307 14.14 -4.22 -4.01
N ASP A 308 13.08 -4.63 -4.72
CA ASP A 308 13.15 -4.65 -6.17
C ASP A 308 13.38 -3.22 -6.69
N LYS A 309 14.19 -3.05 -7.72
CA LYS A 309 14.57 -1.72 -8.21
C LYS A 309 13.37 -1.01 -8.89
N THR A 310 12.73 -1.71 -9.83
CA THR A 310 11.80 -1.10 -10.79
C THR A 310 10.50 -0.74 -10.11
N GLY A 311 10.09 0.52 -10.20
CA GLY A 311 8.81 0.99 -9.61
C GLY A 311 8.83 1.16 -8.09
N THR A 312 9.82 0.62 -7.38
CA THR A 312 10.01 0.81 -5.93
C THR A 312 11.03 1.92 -5.64
N ILE A 313 12.28 1.73 -6.05
CA ILE A 313 13.37 2.71 -5.88
C ILE A 313 13.30 3.78 -6.97
N THR A 314 13.02 3.34 -8.19
CA THR A 314 12.91 4.21 -9.35
C THR A 314 11.45 4.44 -9.72
N LEU A 315 11.20 5.41 -10.60
CA LEU A 315 9.86 5.64 -11.17
C LEU A 315 9.38 4.46 -12.04
N GLY A 316 10.25 3.49 -12.35
CA GLY A 316 9.92 2.28 -13.10
C GLY A 316 9.89 2.45 -14.61
N ASN A 317 9.93 3.69 -15.10
CA ASN A 317 10.05 4.01 -16.53
C ASN A 317 11.38 4.72 -16.78
N ARG A 318 12.09 4.32 -17.84
CA ARG A 318 13.31 5.01 -18.26
C ARG A 318 12.93 6.33 -18.93
N GLN A 319 13.53 7.43 -18.50
CA GLN A 319 13.23 8.76 -19.02
C GLN A 319 14.45 9.36 -19.72
N ALA A 320 14.19 10.19 -20.73
CA ALA A 320 15.23 10.95 -21.41
C ALA A 320 15.89 11.93 -20.45
N ALA A 321 17.20 11.76 -20.27
CA ALA A 321 18.02 12.63 -19.44
C ALA A 321 18.87 13.59 -20.26
N GLU A 322 19.35 13.15 -21.43
CA GLU A 322 20.31 13.92 -22.21
C GLU A 322 20.20 13.60 -23.71
N PHE A 323 20.47 14.61 -24.55
CA PHE A 323 20.70 14.44 -25.98
C PHE A 323 22.20 14.59 -26.26
N ILE A 324 22.80 13.58 -26.86
CA ILE A 324 24.24 13.52 -27.11
C ILE A 324 24.45 13.53 -28.63
N PRO A 325 24.77 14.70 -29.23
CA PRO A 325 24.96 14.82 -30.67
C PRO A 325 26.25 14.13 -31.13
N LEU A 326 26.23 13.64 -32.36
CA LEU A 326 27.46 13.21 -33.04
C LEU A 326 28.34 14.42 -33.42
N PRO A 327 29.65 14.21 -33.63
CA PRO A 327 30.53 15.27 -34.09
C PRO A 327 29.99 15.96 -35.35
N GLY A 328 29.90 17.30 -35.31
CA GLY A 328 29.39 18.10 -36.42
C GLY A 328 27.86 18.18 -36.54
N VAL A 329 27.11 17.68 -35.54
CA VAL A 329 25.66 17.87 -35.41
C VAL A 329 25.37 18.88 -34.29
N ASN A 330 24.46 19.82 -34.55
CA ASN A 330 24.01 20.77 -33.52
C ASN A 330 23.08 20.05 -32.53
N GLU A 331 23.26 20.31 -31.23
CA GLU A 331 22.40 19.76 -30.16
C GLU A 331 20.92 20.10 -30.39
N ASN A 332 20.63 21.30 -30.92
CA ASN A 332 19.26 21.72 -31.24
C ASN A 332 18.65 20.92 -32.40
N ASP A 333 19.45 20.56 -33.41
CA ASP A 333 18.96 19.78 -34.56
C ASP A 333 18.62 18.34 -34.12
N LEU A 334 19.45 17.77 -33.23
CA LEU A 334 19.16 16.49 -32.59
C LEU A 334 17.89 16.56 -31.73
N ALA A 335 17.74 17.61 -30.92
CA ALA A 335 16.57 17.80 -30.06
C ALA A 335 15.27 17.95 -30.88
N ASP A 336 15.32 18.70 -31.99
CA ASP A 336 14.20 18.87 -32.92
C ASP A 336 13.80 17.54 -33.56
N ALA A 337 14.77 16.81 -34.13
CA ALA A 337 14.52 15.49 -34.72
C ALA A 337 14.04 14.47 -33.68
N ALA A 338 14.60 14.48 -32.47
CA ALA A 338 14.19 13.62 -31.36
C ALA A 338 12.75 13.90 -30.93
N GLN A 339 12.35 15.17 -30.84
CA GLN A 339 10.98 15.55 -30.53
C GLN A 339 10.02 15.08 -31.62
N LEU A 340 10.29 15.43 -32.88
CA LEU A 340 9.43 15.13 -34.02
C LEU A 340 9.17 13.62 -34.18
N SER A 341 10.22 12.80 -34.08
CA SER A 341 10.11 11.34 -34.13
C SER A 341 9.44 10.72 -32.90
N SER A 342 9.24 11.49 -31.82
CA SER A 342 8.59 11.05 -30.58
C SER A 342 7.13 11.47 -30.45
N LEU A 343 6.62 12.35 -31.31
CA LEU A 343 5.25 12.87 -31.19
C LEU A 343 4.18 11.77 -31.31
N SER A 344 4.44 10.74 -32.10
CA SER A 344 3.57 9.56 -32.30
C SER A 344 3.93 8.37 -31.41
N ASP A 345 4.92 8.53 -30.52
CA ASP A 345 5.38 7.48 -29.62
C ASP A 345 4.76 7.70 -28.24
N GLU A 346 3.63 7.03 -28.01
CA GLU A 346 2.86 7.16 -26.77
C GLU A 346 3.48 6.43 -25.56
N THR A 347 4.60 5.72 -25.75
CA THR A 347 5.31 5.06 -24.66
C THR A 347 5.83 6.08 -23.62
N PRO A 348 6.05 5.67 -22.35
CA PRO A 348 6.69 6.53 -21.36
C PRO A 348 8.01 7.14 -21.84
N GLU A 349 8.82 6.35 -22.55
CA GLU A 349 10.08 6.76 -23.16
C GLU A 349 9.86 7.86 -24.20
N GLY A 350 8.92 7.65 -25.13
CA GLY A 350 8.57 8.63 -26.16
C GLY A 350 8.09 9.96 -25.59
N ARG A 351 7.18 9.90 -24.62
CA ARG A 351 6.69 11.09 -23.91
C ARG A 351 7.81 11.82 -23.18
N SER A 352 8.72 11.10 -22.53
CA SER A 352 9.86 11.72 -21.81
C SER A 352 10.80 12.50 -22.73
N ILE A 353 10.99 12.05 -23.98
CA ILE A 353 11.81 12.75 -24.98
C ILE A 353 11.16 14.07 -25.38
N VAL A 354 9.85 14.08 -25.61
CA VAL A 354 9.08 15.29 -25.95
C VAL A 354 9.15 16.30 -24.80
N VAL A 355 9.03 15.83 -23.55
CA VAL A 355 9.15 16.68 -22.35
C VAL A 355 10.56 17.27 -22.24
N LEU A 356 11.62 16.46 -22.37
CA LEU A 356 13.01 16.94 -22.30
C LEU A 356 13.30 18.00 -23.38
N ALA A 357 12.84 17.76 -24.62
CA ALA A 357 12.99 18.70 -25.73
C ALA A 357 12.30 20.05 -25.43
N LYS A 358 11.09 20.00 -24.86
CA LYS A 358 10.33 21.19 -24.48
C LYS A 358 10.96 21.97 -23.34
N GLU A 359 11.42 21.29 -22.29
CA GLU A 359 11.95 21.94 -21.07
C GLU A 359 13.37 22.49 -21.28
N LYS A 360 14.27 21.72 -21.90
CA LYS A 360 15.69 22.10 -22.04
C LYS A 360 15.96 22.97 -23.26
N TYR A 361 15.23 22.80 -24.37
CA TYR A 361 15.49 23.49 -25.64
C TYR A 361 14.35 24.43 -26.07
N ASN A 362 13.32 24.56 -25.24
CA ASN A 362 12.15 25.41 -25.49
C ASN A 362 11.45 25.12 -26.84
N LEU A 363 11.57 23.88 -27.33
CA LEU A 363 10.90 23.40 -28.53
C LEU A 363 9.42 23.17 -28.20
N ARG A 364 8.58 24.18 -28.46
CA ARG A 364 7.12 24.08 -28.34
C ARG A 364 6.56 23.55 -29.65
N GLY A 365 5.62 22.61 -29.55
CA GLY A 365 5.08 21.86 -30.68
C GLY A 365 4.86 22.72 -31.91
N ARG A 366 5.50 22.34 -33.02
CA ARG A 366 5.21 22.93 -34.32
C ARG A 366 3.78 22.54 -34.71
N GLU A 367 3.03 23.48 -35.27
CA GLU A 367 1.83 23.16 -36.04
C GLU A 367 2.26 22.39 -37.30
N LEU A 368 2.48 21.09 -37.16
CA LEU A 368 2.71 20.19 -38.29
C LEU A 368 1.45 20.04 -39.16
N ALA A 369 0.32 20.61 -38.74
CA ALA A 369 -0.92 20.66 -39.52
C ALA A 369 -0.76 21.35 -40.89
N SER A 370 0.26 22.21 -41.07
CA SER A 370 0.54 22.88 -42.34
C SER A 370 1.47 22.06 -43.27
N HIS A 371 2.00 20.93 -42.82
CA HIS A 371 2.90 20.06 -43.58
C HIS A 371 2.24 18.68 -43.71
N ASN A 372 2.28 18.03 -44.87
CA ASN A 372 1.73 16.68 -45.06
C ASN A 372 2.58 15.63 -44.32
N ALA A 373 2.55 15.65 -42.99
CA ALA A 373 3.34 14.80 -42.13
C ALA A 373 2.65 13.43 -41.94
N THR A 374 3.37 12.36 -42.26
CA THR A 374 2.95 10.98 -42.00
C THR A 374 3.70 10.47 -40.77
N PHE A 375 2.98 10.28 -39.67
CA PHE A 375 3.57 9.77 -38.44
C PHE A 375 3.67 8.25 -38.45
N ILE A 376 4.81 7.75 -37.98
CA ILE A 376 5.06 6.31 -37.81
C ILE A 376 5.01 6.02 -36.31
N PRO A 377 3.97 5.32 -35.83
CA PRO A 377 3.87 4.97 -34.42
C PRO A 377 4.96 3.99 -34.02
N PHE A 378 5.30 3.98 -32.73
CA PHE A 378 6.17 2.96 -32.17
C PHE A 378 5.51 1.58 -32.26
N THR A 379 6.27 0.56 -32.68
CA THR A 379 5.86 -0.84 -32.56
C THR A 379 6.98 -1.68 -31.97
N ALA A 380 6.63 -2.71 -31.20
CA ALA A 380 7.61 -3.60 -30.59
C ALA A 380 8.41 -4.41 -31.64
N GLN A 381 7.83 -4.65 -32.81
CA GLN A 381 8.49 -5.37 -33.91
C GLN A 381 9.59 -4.53 -34.56
N THR A 382 9.32 -3.24 -34.79
CA THR A 382 10.31 -2.33 -35.39
C THR A 382 11.27 -1.75 -34.36
N ARG A 383 10.85 -1.65 -33.09
CA ARG A 383 11.58 -0.98 -31.98
C ARG A 383 12.01 0.45 -32.34
N MET A 384 11.22 1.11 -33.20
CA MET A 384 11.44 2.47 -33.69
C MET A 384 10.12 3.18 -33.95
N SER A 385 10.15 4.51 -33.88
CA SER A 385 9.07 5.42 -34.29
C SER A 385 9.65 6.55 -35.15
N GLY A 386 8.80 7.37 -35.75
CA GLY A 386 9.28 8.43 -36.63
C GLY A 386 8.21 9.30 -37.24
N VAL A 387 8.64 10.16 -38.14
CA VAL A 387 7.77 11.01 -38.95
C VAL A 387 8.39 11.24 -40.33
N ASP A 388 7.54 11.29 -41.34
CA ASP A 388 7.90 11.63 -42.72
C ASP A 388 7.19 12.92 -43.13
N PHE A 389 7.94 13.95 -43.52
CA PHE A 389 7.38 15.23 -43.97
C PHE A 389 8.37 15.98 -44.85
N ASP A 390 7.91 16.74 -45.84
CA ASP A 390 8.74 17.58 -46.73
C ASP A 390 9.99 16.88 -47.33
N GLY A 391 9.88 15.59 -47.64
CA GLY A 391 11.01 14.78 -48.14
C GLY A 391 12.08 14.47 -47.09
N ARG A 392 11.80 14.71 -45.81
CA ARG A 392 12.59 14.25 -44.67
C ARG A 392 11.96 13.02 -44.04
N GLU A 393 12.78 12.03 -43.77
CA GLU A 393 12.43 10.84 -43.00
C GLU A 393 13.20 10.83 -41.68
N ILE A 394 12.50 11.07 -40.57
CA ILE A 394 13.12 11.08 -39.24
C ILE A 394 12.72 9.80 -38.51
N ARG A 395 13.70 9.09 -37.96
CA ARG A 395 13.51 7.87 -37.18
C ARG A 395 14.24 7.96 -35.85
N LYS A 396 13.63 7.43 -34.80
CA LYS A 396 14.30 7.13 -33.53
C LYS A 396 14.02 5.70 -33.12
N GLY A 397 14.95 5.05 -32.45
CA GLY A 397 14.72 3.70 -31.96
C GLY A 397 15.93 3.05 -31.32
N ALA A 398 15.80 1.74 -31.10
CA ALA A 398 16.91 0.92 -30.61
C ALA A 398 18.11 0.99 -31.57
N VAL A 399 19.32 0.87 -31.02
CA VAL A 399 20.58 0.99 -31.76
C VAL A 399 20.61 0.09 -32.99
N ASP A 400 20.24 -1.19 -32.83
CA ASP A 400 20.25 -2.19 -33.89
C ASP A 400 19.21 -1.94 -34.99
N SER A 401 18.05 -1.38 -34.63
CA SER A 401 17.01 -1.00 -35.59
C SER A 401 17.43 0.19 -36.43
N ILE A 402 18.04 1.20 -35.80
CA ILE A 402 18.50 2.40 -36.50
C ILE A 402 19.76 2.11 -37.34
N GLU A 403 20.69 1.28 -36.87
CA GLU A 403 21.82 0.82 -37.69
C GLU A 403 21.33 0.13 -38.98
N ARG A 404 20.29 -0.73 -38.87
CA ARG A 404 19.66 -1.38 -40.04
C ARG A 404 18.98 -0.36 -40.96
N TYR A 405 18.27 0.62 -40.41
CA TYR A 405 17.64 1.68 -41.19
C TYR A 405 18.68 2.54 -41.94
N VAL A 406 19.76 2.95 -41.28
CA VAL A 406 20.84 3.73 -41.88
C VAL A 406 21.53 2.93 -43.01
N ALA A 407 21.77 1.64 -42.80
CA ALA A 407 22.42 0.78 -43.78
C ALA A 407 21.63 0.61 -45.11
N GLN A 408 20.31 0.83 -45.12
CA GLN A 408 19.50 0.77 -46.35
C GLN A 408 19.91 1.81 -47.39
N SER A 409 20.51 2.92 -46.95
CA SER A 409 21.04 3.99 -47.82
C SER A 409 22.49 3.76 -48.28
N GLY A 410 23.11 2.64 -47.88
CA GLY A 410 24.53 2.35 -48.14
C GLY A 410 25.51 3.10 -47.23
N VAL A 411 25.02 3.87 -46.25
CA VAL A 411 25.84 4.59 -45.27
C VAL A 411 26.18 3.67 -44.08
N GLN A 412 27.45 3.62 -43.67
CA GLN A 412 27.84 2.97 -42.42
C GLN A 412 27.72 3.94 -41.24
N ALA A 413 27.26 3.43 -40.10
CA ALA A 413 27.23 4.17 -38.85
C ALA A 413 28.65 4.63 -38.43
N PRO A 414 28.84 5.89 -38.02
CA PRO A 414 30.13 6.40 -37.55
C PRO A 414 30.65 5.61 -36.33
N LYS A 415 31.99 5.52 -36.17
CA LYS A 415 32.57 4.83 -35.00
C LYS A 415 32.22 5.51 -33.69
N GLU A 416 32.13 6.84 -33.72
CA GLU A 416 31.79 7.70 -32.59
C GLU A 416 30.38 7.41 -32.06
N LEU A 417 29.46 6.96 -32.92
CA LEU A 417 28.12 6.53 -32.49
C LEU A 417 28.23 5.33 -31.54
N ARG A 418 29.05 4.34 -31.89
CA ARG A 418 29.25 3.14 -31.05
C ARG A 418 29.93 3.50 -29.73
N GLU A 419 30.89 4.41 -29.74
CA GLU A 419 31.55 4.89 -28.52
C GLU A 419 30.56 5.56 -27.56
N ILE A 420 29.64 6.40 -28.07
CA ILE A 420 28.58 7.02 -27.26
C ILE A 420 27.61 5.97 -26.72
N VAL A 421 27.17 5.03 -27.57
CA VAL A 421 26.27 3.94 -27.18
C VAL A 421 26.88 3.08 -26.07
N GLU A 422 28.15 2.68 -26.23
CA GLU A 422 28.88 1.92 -25.22
C GLU A 422 29.05 2.71 -23.92
N ARG A 423 29.35 4.01 -24.01
CA ARG A 423 29.46 4.88 -22.84
C ARG A 423 28.14 4.93 -22.06
N ILE A 424 27.01 5.11 -22.74
CA ILE A 424 25.68 5.12 -22.12
C ILE A 424 25.38 3.76 -21.49
N ALA A 425 25.66 2.66 -22.19
CA ALA A 425 25.46 1.31 -21.68
C ALA A 425 26.29 1.03 -20.41
N ARG A 426 27.55 1.51 -20.36
CA ARG A 426 28.42 1.41 -19.17
C ARG A 426 27.92 2.26 -18.00
N GLN A 427 27.18 3.34 -18.25
CA GLN A 427 26.51 4.14 -17.24
C GLN A 427 25.13 3.57 -16.84
N GLY A 428 24.77 2.41 -17.39
CA GLY A 428 23.48 1.76 -17.15
C GLY A 428 22.28 2.42 -17.80
N GLY A 429 22.54 3.26 -18.78
CA GLY A 429 21.52 3.86 -19.62
C GLY A 429 21.02 2.96 -20.73
N THR A 430 19.87 3.32 -21.29
CA THR A 430 19.40 2.80 -22.57
C THR A 430 19.63 3.86 -23.65
N PRO A 431 20.52 3.61 -24.61
CA PRO A 431 20.72 4.51 -25.74
C PRO A 431 19.61 4.32 -26.79
N LEU A 432 18.95 5.40 -27.19
CA LEU A 432 18.14 5.43 -28.42
C LEU A 432 18.82 6.30 -29.46
N VAL A 433 18.93 5.83 -30.69
CA VAL A 433 19.58 6.59 -31.77
C VAL A 433 18.52 7.36 -32.54
N VAL A 434 18.85 8.59 -32.94
CA VAL A 434 18.02 9.41 -33.84
C VAL A 434 18.74 9.56 -35.17
N ALA A 435 18.00 9.36 -36.26
CA ALA A 435 18.49 9.54 -37.63
C ALA A 435 17.49 10.40 -38.44
N ASP A 436 18.04 11.17 -39.37
CA ASP A 436 17.30 12.01 -40.31
C ASP A 436 17.83 11.71 -41.73
N ASN A 437 16.95 11.29 -42.64
CA ASN A 437 17.29 10.87 -44.00
C ASN A 437 18.45 9.86 -44.03
N HIS A 438 18.33 8.80 -43.22
CA HIS A 438 19.37 7.77 -43.03
C HIS A 438 20.73 8.29 -42.53
N ARG A 439 20.85 9.55 -42.11
CA ARG A 439 22.04 10.08 -41.43
C ARG A 439 21.83 10.05 -39.92
N PRO A 440 22.64 9.33 -39.13
CA PRO A 440 22.55 9.38 -37.68
C PRO A 440 22.92 10.78 -37.18
N LEU A 441 22.10 11.33 -36.29
CA LEU A 441 22.29 12.66 -35.69
C LEU A 441 22.93 12.57 -34.30
N GLY A 442 22.57 11.55 -33.53
CA GLY A 442 23.05 11.40 -32.15
C GLY A 442 22.26 10.36 -31.36
N VAL A 443 22.51 10.35 -30.06
CA VAL A 443 21.94 9.38 -29.12
C VAL A 443 21.19 10.10 -28.01
N ILE A 444 20.01 9.60 -27.69
CA ILE A 444 19.22 9.97 -26.52
C ILE A 444 19.63 9.03 -25.39
N TYR A 445 20.11 9.59 -24.29
CA TYR A 445 20.38 8.85 -23.07
C TYR A 445 19.08 8.74 -22.26
N LEU A 446 18.48 7.55 -22.24
CA LEU A 446 17.43 7.21 -21.29
C LEU A 446 18.05 6.64 -20.01
N LYS A 447 17.66 7.16 -18.84
CA LYS A 447 18.05 6.61 -17.53
C LYS A 447 16.82 6.29 -16.68
N ASP A 448 16.97 5.30 -15.82
CA ASP A 448 15.96 4.98 -14.81
C ASP A 448 16.07 5.99 -13.66
N ILE A 449 15.01 6.76 -13.41
CA ILE A 449 15.06 7.90 -12.47
C ILE A 449 14.77 7.41 -11.06
N VAL A 450 15.74 7.59 -10.14
CA VAL A 450 15.55 7.36 -8.71
C VAL A 450 14.50 8.32 -8.16
N LYS A 451 13.56 7.82 -7.36
CA LYS A 451 12.54 8.66 -6.72
C LYS A 451 13.17 9.72 -5.82
N GLN A 452 12.53 10.88 -5.73
CA GLN A 452 12.99 11.95 -4.86
C GLN A 452 12.96 11.51 -3.38
N GLY A 453 14.00 11.89 -2.63
CA GLY A 453 14.08 11.62 -1.19
C GLY A 453 14.54 10.20 -0.80
N MET A 454 14.90 9.34 -1.77
CA MET A 454 15.27 7.94 -1.48
C MET A 454 16.54 7.82 -0.63
N ARG A 455 17.55 8.66 -0.90
CA ARG A 455 18.79 8.68 -0.11
C ARG A 455 18.53 8.99 1.35
N GLU A 456 17.69 9.98 1.63
CA GLU A 456 17.31 10.36 2.98
C GLU A 456 16.55 9.22 3.67
N ARG A 457 15.62 8.56 2.97
CA ARG A 457 14.85 7.42 3.49
C ARG A 457 15.76 6.24 3.84
N PHE A 458 16.69 5.87 2.97
CA PHE A 458 17.63 4.78 3.26
C PHE A 458 18.62 5.13 4.38
N ASN A 459 19.03 6.39 4.50
CA ASN A 459 19.80 6.84 5.65
C ASN A 459 19.03 6.69 6.97
N GLN A 460 17.73 6.99 6.99
CA GLN A 460 16.87 6.76 8.16
C GLN A 460 16.78 5.27 8.52
N MET A 461 16.58 4.40 7.52
CA MET A 461 16.56 2.95 7.72
C MET A 461 17.89 2.45 8.31
N ARG A 462 19.02 2.95 7.79
CA ARG A 462 20.36 2.63 8.28
C ARG A 462 20.56 3.08 9.73
N GLN A 463 20.04 4.25 10.12
CA GLN A 463 20.06 4.73 11.50
C GLN A 463 19.21 3.86 12.44
N MET A 464 18.15 3.22 11.93
CA MET A 464 17.35 2.24 12.66
C MET A 464 18.01 0.86 12.75
N GLY A 465 19.17 0.66 12.10
CA GLY A 465 19.87 -0.62 12.03
C GLY A 465 19.31 -1.58 10.96
N ILE A 466 18.46 -1.08 10.05
CA ILE A 466 17.88 -1.87 8.96
C ILE A 466 18.81 -1.78 7.75
N ARG A 467 19.34 -2.92 7.31
CA ARG A 467 20.15 -3.01 6.09
C ARG A 467 19.25 -3.04 4.86
N THR A 468 19.60 -2.28 3.84
CA THR A 468 18.85 -2.17 2.58
C THR A 468 19.63 -2.73 1.40
N VAL A 469 19.04 -3.69 0.70
CA VAL A 469 19.64 -4.34 -0.47
C VAL A 469 18.75 -4.15 -1.69
N MET A 470 19.28 -3.53 -2.73
CA MET A 470 18.58 -3.41 -4.01
C MET A 470 18.73 -4.69 -4.82
N ILE A 471 17.64 -5.19 -5.39
CA ILE A 471 17.62 -6.35 -6.29
C ILE A 471 17.24 -5.87 -7.67
N THR A 472 18.00 -6.27 -8.69
CA THR A 472 17.72 -5.90 -10.08
C THR A 472 18.19 -6.97 -11.07
N GLY A 473 17.49 -7.06 -12.20
CA GLY A 473 17.94 -7.82 -13.38
C GLY A 473 18.91 -7.04 -14.27
N ASP A 474 19.18 -5.76 -13.97
CA ASP A 474 20.17 -4.98 -14.71
C ASP A 474 21.59 -5.50 -14.45
N ASN A 475 22.50 -5.20 -15.38
CA ASN A 475 23.91 -5.56 -15.24
C ASN A 475 24.58 -4.88 -14.03
N PRO A 476 25.73 -5.37 -13.54
CA PRO A 476 26.39 -4.85 -12.34
C PRO A 476 26.77 -3.38 -12.39
N LEU A 477 27.15 -2.84 -13.55
CA LEU A 477 27.52 -1.43 -13.69
C LEU A 477 26.31 -0.51 -13.52
N THR A 478 25.18 -0.86 -14.15
CA THR A 478 23.89 -0.15 -13.98
C THR A 478 23.43 -0.19 -12.54
N ALA A 479 23.46 -1.38 -11.94
CA ALA A 479 23.02 -1.59 -10.56
C ALA A 479 23.87 -0.76 -9.59
N GLN A 480 25.19 -0.72 -9.78
CA GLN A 480 26.09 0.07 -8.93
C GLN A 480 25.82 1.58 -9.04
N ALA A 481 25.59 2.09 -10.25
CA ALA A 481 25.27 3.50 -10.47
C ALA A 481 23.98 3.90 -9.74
N ILE A 482 22.91 3.11 -9.91
CA ILE A 482 21.61 3.36 -9.25
C ILE A 482 21.72 3.17 -7.74
N ALA A 483 22.45 2.14 -7.26
CA ALA A 483 22.65 1.91 -5.84
C ALA A 483 23.37 3.10 -5.18
N SER A 484 24.40 3.61 -5.84
CA SER A 484 25.15 4.79 -5.38
C SER A 484 24.29 6.05 -5.43
N GLU A 485 23.47 6.23 -6.46
CA GLU A 485 22.53 7.38 -6.55
C GLU A 485 21.43 7.29 -5.48
N ALA A 486 20.87 6.11 -5.24
CA ALA A 486 19.80 5.91 -4.27
C ALA A 486 20.30 5.89 -2.81
N GLY A 487 21.54 5.45 -2.54
CA GLY A 487 22.11 5.37 -1.20
C GLY A 487 21.77 4.08 -0.44
N VAL A 488 21.49 2.98 -1.15
CA VAL A 488 21.31 1.64 -0.54
C VAL A 488 22.63 1.11 0.04
N ASP A 489 22.55 0.12 0.93
CA ASP A 489 23.76 -0.49 1.54
C ASP A 489 24.46 -1.45 0.59
N ASP A 490 23.70 -2.20 -0.21
CA ASP A 490 24.20 -3.24 -1.09
C ASP A 490 23.27 -3.46 -2.30
N PHE A 491 23.73 -4.22 -3.29
CA PHE A 491 22.89 -4.59 -4.44
C PHE A 491 23.18 -6.00 -4.97
N LEU A 492 22.16 -6.64 -5.53
CA LEU A 492 22.24 -7.87 -6.30
C LEU A 492 21.84 -7.57 -7.74
N ALA A 493 22.80 -7.62 -8.65
CA ALA A 493 22.63 -7.41 -10.08
C ALA A 493 22.37 -8.74 -10.82
N GLU A 494 21.80 -8.67 -12.02
CA GLU A 494 21.46 -9.82 -12.87
C GLU A 494 20.68 -10.92 -12.13
N ALA A 495 19.88 -10.52 -11.14
CA ALA A 495 19.24 -11.43 -10.20
C ALA A 495 18.15 -12.26 -10.89
N LYS A 496 18.30 -13.58 -10.89
CA LYS A 496 17.24 -14.52 -11.26
C LYS A 496 16.32 -14.79 -10.07
N PRO A 497 15.10 -15.30 -10.28
CA PRO A 497 14.19 -15.66 -9.18
C PRO A 497 14.85 -16.58 -8.13
N GLU A 498 15.70 -17.51 -8.55
CA GLU A 498 16.45 -18.41 -7.67
C GLU A 498 17.47 -17.66 -6.80
N ASP A 499 18.14 -16.65 -7.37
CA ASP A 499 19.11 -15.82 -6.66
C ASP A 499 18.43 -14.96 -5.59
N LYS A 500 17.23 -14.43 -5.89
CA LYS A 500 16.41 -13.69 -4.90
C LYS A 500 16.09 -14.59 -3.70
N MET A 501 15.63 -15.82 -3.95
CA MET A 501 15.35 -16.78 -2.87
C MET A 501 16.60 -17.21 -2.11
N ALA A 502 17.71 -17.43 -2.79
CA ALA A 502 18.98 -17.80 -2.16
C ALA A 502 19.48 -16.69 -1.22
N LEU A 503 19.34 -15.43 -1.62
CA LEU A 503 19.66 -14.28 -0.78
C LEU A 503 18.79 -14.23 0.48
N ILE A 504 17.47 -14.40 0.33
CA ILE A 504 16.54 -14.43 1.47
C ILE A 504 16.94 -15.53 2.46
N LYS A 505 17.16 -16.76 1.97
CA LYS A 505 17.53 -17.90 2.82
C LYS A 505 18.88 -17.70 3.50
N ARG A 506 19.84 -17.06 2.83
CA ARG A 506 21.15 -16.74 3.41
C ARG A 506 21.01 -15.77 4.58
N GLU A 507 20.29 -14.68 4.41
CA GLU A 507 20.06 -13.71 5.49
C GLU A 507 19.26 -14.35 6.64
N GLN A 508 18.25 -15.17 6.35
CA GLN A 508 17.49 -15.92 7.35
C GLN A 508 18.36 -16.93 8.12
N ALA A 509 19.32 -17.58 7.46
CA ALA A 509 20.27 -18.51 8.10
C ALA A 509 21.23 -17.80 9.08
N GLU A 510 21.45 -16.51 8.90
CA GLU A 510 22.18 -15.65 9.85
C GLU A 510 21.30 -15.18 11.02
N GLY A 511 20.04 -15.62 11.09
CA GLY A 511 19.09 -15.26 12.14
C GLY A 511 18.42 -13.90 11.93
N LYS A 512 18.53 -13.30 10.73
CA LYS A 512 17.92 -12.02 10.40
C LYS A 512 16.48 -12.20 9.91
N LEU A 513 15.61 -11.29 10.31
CA LEU A 513 14.28 -11.13 9.71
C LEU A 513 14.39 -10.31 8.43
N VAL A 514 13.84 -10.84 7.35
CA VAL A 514 13.95 -10.28 6.00
C VAL A 514 12.58 -9.80 5.57
N ALA A 515 12.48 -8.57 5.09
CA ALA A 515 11.31 -8.10 4.34
C ALA A 515 11.69 -7.92 2.87
N MET A 516 10.74 -8.17 1.98
CA MET A 516 10.91 -7.92 0.56
C MET A 516 9.77 -7.05 0.04
N THR A 517 10.10 -6.12 -0.86
CA THR A 517 9.13 -5.36 -1.67
C THR A 517 9.37 -5.66 -3.15
N GLY A 518 8.28 -5.91 -3.88
CA GLY A 518 8.29 -6.32 -5.28
C GLY A 518 6.91 -6.18 -5.91
N ASP A 519 6.81 -6.43 -7.22
CA ASP A 519 5.60 -6.22 -8.03
C ASP A 519 4.50 -7.28 -7.84
N GLY A 520 4.78 -8.33 -7.06
CA GLY A 520 3.83 -9.38 -6.71
C GLY A 520 3.55 -10.39 -7.82
N THR A 521 3.98 -10.14 -9.06
CA THR A 521 3.84 -11.07 -10.20
C THR A 521 5.14 -11.83 -10.44
N ASN A 522 6.26 -11.12 -10.60
CA ASN A 522 7.57 -11.71 -10.84
C ASN A 522 8.23 -12.18 -9.54
N ASP A 523 7.85 -11.53 -8.43
CA ASP A 523 8.46 -11.75 -7.11
C ASP A 523 7.66 -12.65 -6.17
N ALA A 524 6.53 -13.22 -6.62
CA ALA A 524 5.62 -13.98 -5.76
C ALA A 524 6.31 -15.08 -4.93
N PRO A 525 7.21 -15.92 -5.47
CA PRO A 525 7.90 -16.94 -4.67
C PRO A 525 8.83 -16.34 -3.61
N ALA A 526 9.50 -15.23 -3.94
CA ALA A 526 10.43 -14.56 -3.04
C ALA A 526 9.67 -13.82 -1.92
N LEU A 527 8.55 -13.15 -2.25
CA LEU A 527 7.65 -12.51 -1.29
C LEU A 527 6.99 -13.50 -0.33
N ALA A 528 6.76 -14.74 -0.76
CA ALA A 528 6.21 -15.79 0.11
C ALA A 528 7.23 -16.39 1.08
N GLN A 529 8.53 -16.32 0.74
CA GLN A 529 9.62 -16.85 1.56
C GLN A 529 10.18 -15.82 2.56
N ALA A 530 10.18 -14.54 2.20
CA ALA A 530 10.55 -13.42 3.07
C ALA A 530 9.54 -13.31 4.22
#